data_AF-A0A1F6Q7D4-F1
#
_entry.id   AF-A0A1F6Q7D4-F1
#
_cell.length_a   1.000
_cell.length_b   1.000
_cell.length_c   1.000
_cell.angle_alpha   90.00
_cell.angle_beta   90.00
_cell.angle_gamma   90.00
#
_symmetry.space_group_name_H-M   'P 1'
#
loop_
_entity.id
_entity.type
_entity.pdbx_description
1 polymer ?
#
loop_
_entity_poly.entity_id
_entity_poly.type
_entity_poly.pdbx_seq_one_letter_code
_entity_poly.pdbx_strand_id
1 'polypeptide(L)'
;MKKIDRKIKIDNLEIEDLGFEELSEEEDELITKMIDEAEKEIESKTKPLTIRMPLSQIERFKKIAAKKGLPYQTYIKSILKQALDKEEDIA
;
A
#
# COMPACT_ATOMS: atom_id res chain seq x y z
N MET A 1 -18.91 -7.09 -9.94
CA MET A 1 -17.87 -6.66 -8.98
C MET A 1 -18.14 -5.22 -8.58
N LYS A 2 -18.01 -4.86 -7.30
CA LYS A 2 -18.27 -3.50 -6.81
C LYS A 2 -17.13 -2.58 -7.28
N LYS A 3 -17.45 -1.59 -8.13
CA LYS A 3 -16.51 -0.53 -8.52
C LYS A 3 -16.27 0.37 -7.30
N ILE A 4 -15.01 0.58 -6.94
CA ILE A 4 -14.61 1.46 -5.85
C ILE A 4 -14.20 2.77 -6.50
N ASP A 5 -15.10 3.74 -6.50
CA ASP A 5 -14.85 5.07 -7.06
C ASP A 5 -14.05 5.92 -6.07
N ARG A 6 -12.71 5.87 -6.16
CA ARG A 6 -11.85 6.83 -5.44
C ARG A 6 -11.72 8.11 -6.26
N LYS A 7 -12.46 9.17 -5.89
CA LYS A 7 -12.32 10.52 -6.45
C LYS A 7 -11.02 11.16 -5.96
N ILE A 8 -9.99 11.13 -6.80
CA ILE A 8 -8.80 11.96 -6.62
C ILE A 8 -9.10 13.34 -7.20
N LYS A 9 -9.00 14.41 -6.40
CA LYS A 9 -9.09 15.79 -6.92
C LYS A 9 -7.80 16.10 -7.67
N ILE A 10 -7.84 15.97 -8.99
CA ILE A 10 -6.80 16.45 -9.89
C ILE A 10 -7.22 17.86 -10.30
N ASP A 11 -6.85 18.86 -9.50
CA ASP A 11 -7.13 20.25 -9.79
C ASP A 11 -6.22 20.70 -10.97
N ASN A 12 -6.82 21.00 -12.12
CA ASN A 12 -6.24 21.62 -13.34
C ASN A 12 -5.70 20.72 -14.47
N LEU A 13 -6.32 19.58 -14.79
CA LEU A 13 -6.19 18.99 -16.13
C LEU A 13 -7.48 19.25 -16.93
N GLU A 14 -7.38 20.06 -17.99
CA GLU A 14 -8.37 20.05 -19.07
C GLU A 14 -8.14 18.75 -19.87
N ILE A 15 -8.94 17.73 -19.59
CA ILE A 15 -8.88 16.46 -20.31
C ILE A 15 -9.85 16.58 -21.48
N GLU A 16 -9.32 16.65 -22.70
CA GLU A 16 -10.14 16.47 -23.91
C GLU A 16 -10.63 15.02 -23.96
N ASP A 17 -11.95 14.83 -24.08
CA ASP A 17 -12.57 13.52 -24.24
C ASP A 17 -12.32 13.04 -25.68
N LEU A 18 -11.25 12.26 -25.85
CA LEU A 18 -10.80 11.72 -27.14
C LEU A 18 -11.62 10.51 -27.61
N GLY A 19 -12.71 10.16 -26.92
CA GLY A 19 -13.50 8.98 -27.20
C GLY A 19 -12.87 7.69 -26.68
N PHE A 20 -13.67 6.62 -26.67
CA PHE A 20 -13.22 5.29 -26.25
C PHE A 20 -12.71 4.53 -27.47
N GLU A 21 -11.40 4.34 -27.56
CA GLU A 21 -10.81 3.38 -28.49
C GLU A 21 -10.84 2.00 -27.79
N GLU A 22 -11.50 1.02 -28.41
CA GLU A 22 -11.49 -0.35 -27.91
C GLU A 22 -10.07 -0.90 -28.09
N LEU A 23 -9.37 -1.08 -26.96
CA LEU A 23 -8.03 -1.63 -26.93
C LEU A 23 -8.04 -3.06 -27.49
N SER A 24 -6.97 -3.41 -28.20
CA SER A 24 -6.74 -4.81 -28.54
C SER A 24 -6.46 -5.63 -27.28
N GLU A 25 -6.75 -6.93 -27.33
CA GLU A 25 -6.50 -7.85 -26.19
C GLU A 25 -5.03 -7.81 -25.73
N GLU A 26 -4.09 -7.59 -26.67
CA GLU A 26 -2.66 -7.48 -26.39
C GLU A 26 -2.29 -6.20 -25.60
N GLU A 27 -2.95 -5.08 -25.91
CA GLU A 27 -2.74 -3.80 -25.22
C GLU A 27 -3.30 -3.84 -23.80
N ASP A 28 -4.46 -4.47 -23.60
CA ASP A 28 -5.06 -4.67 -22.28
C ASP A 28 -4.16 -5.53 -21.37
N GLU A 29 -3.59 -6.62 -21.90
CA GLU A 29 -2.64 -7.45 -21.15
C GLU A 29 -1.36 -6.68 -20.79
N LEU A 30 -0.83 -5.90 -21.73
CA LEU A 30 0.37 -5.09 -21.51
C LEU A 30 0.15 -4.02 -20.43
N ILE A 31 -0.96 -3.28 -20.51
CA ILE A 31 -1.32 -2.27 -19.50
C ILE A 31 -1.50 -2.92 -18.13
N THR A 32 -2.19 -4.07 -18.07
CA THR A 32 -2.39 -4.80 -16.81
C THR A 32 -1.04 -5.19 -16.18
N LYS A 33 -0.10 -5.66 -17.00
CA LYS A 33 1.25 -6.00 -16.55
C LYS A 33 2.03 -4.77 -16.07
N MET A 34 1.93 -3.64 -16.77
CA MET A 34 2.58 -2.39 -16.37
C MET A 34 2.03 -1.86 -15.04
N ILE A 35 0.73 -2.00 -14.79
CA ILE A 35 0.10 -1.61 -13.51
C ILE A 35 0.61 -2.49 -12.37
N ASP A 36 0.63 -3.81 -12.55
CA ASP A 36 1.15 -4.75 -11.52
C ASP A 36 2.63 -4.51 -11.23
N GLU A 37 3.44 -4.24 -12.27
CA GLU A 37 4.85 -3.85 -12.10
C GLU A 37 5.00 -2.53 -11.34
N ALA A 38 4.20 -1.51 -11.68
CA ALA A 38 4.22 -0.23 -10.98
C ALA A 38 3.77 -0.34 -9.51
N GLU A 39 2.72 -1.12 -9.23
CA GLU A 39 2.26 -1.39 -7.86
C GLU A 39 3.35 -2.09 -7.02
N LYS A 40 4.02 -3.10 -7.60
CA LYS A 40 5.18 -3.76 -6.98
C LYS A 40 6.34 -2.81 -6.76
N GLU A 41 6.60 -1.90 -7.69
CA GLU A 41 7.67 -0.91 -7.56
C GLU A 41 7.36 0.09 -6.44
N ILE A 42 6.11 0.52 -6.30
CA ILE A 42 5.66 1.39 -5.22
C ILE A 42 5.78 0.68 -3.86
N GLU A 43 5.34 -0.58 -3.76
CA GLU A 43 5.39 -1.34 -2.51
C GLU A 43 6.82 -1.73 -2.11
N SER A 44 7.72 -1.92 -3.07
CA SER A 44 9.12 -2.26 -2.82
C SER A 44 9.98 -1.05 -2.43
N LYS A 45 9.54 0.18 -2.73
CA LYS A 45 10.22 1.42 -2.31
C LYS A 45 10.06 1.65 -0.81
N THR A 46 11.07 1.23 -0.05
CA THR A 46 11.14 1.47 1.40
C THR A 46 12.12 2.59 1.77
N LYS A 47 11.80 3.35 2.82
CA LYS A 47 12.72 4.32 3.44
C LYS A 47 13.04 3.90 4.88
N PRO A 48 14.27 4.10 5.36
CA PRO A 48 14.62 3.80 6.74
C PRO A 48 13.88 4.76 7.68
N LEU A 49 13.23 4.19 8.70
CA LEU A 49 12.54 4.94 9.76
C LEU A 49 13.17 4.60 11.11
N THR A 50 13.68 5.61 11.82
CA THR A 50 14.24 5.44 13.17
C THR A 50 13.24 5.96 14.20
N ILE A 51 12.81 5.08 15.11
CA ILE A 51 11.87 5.41 16.19
C ILE A 51 12.54 5.12 17.53
N ARG A 52 12.53 6.09 18.45
CA ARG A 52 12.96 5.87 19.83
C ARG A 52 11.80 5.30 20.63
N MET A 53 12.01 4.16 21.29
CA MET A 53 11.02 3.53 22.15
C MET A 53 11.65 3.09 23.48
N PRO A 54 10.88 3.02 24.57
CA PRO A 54 11.34 2.43 25.81
C PRO A 54 11.77 0.97 25.62
N LEU A 55 12.87 0.58 26.27
CA LEU A 55 13.40 -0.79 26.21
C LEU A 55 12.34 -1.84 26.61
N SER A 56 11.55 -1.54 27.63
CA SER A 56 10.46 -2.41 28.10
C SER A 56 9.41 -2.70 27.02
N GLN A 57 9.12 -1.74 26.14
CA GLN A 57 8.19 -1.94 25.02
C GLN A 57 8.82 -2.80 23.92
N ILE A 58 10.10 -2.58 23.60
CA ILE A 58 10.83 -3.39 22.62
C ILE A 58 10.86 -4.86 23.05
N GLU A 59 11.13 -5.13 24.32
CA GLU A 59 11.08 -6.49 24.87
C GLU A 59 9.70 -7.12 24.77
N ARG A 60 8.65 -6.34 25.03
CA ARG A 60 7.27 -6.80 24.90
C ARG A 60 6.94 -7.16 23.45
N PHE A 61 7.35 -6.34 22.47
CA PHE A 61 7.22 -6.67 21.05
C PHE A 61 7.94 -7.97 20.69
N LYS A 62 9.18 -8.15 21.15
CA LYS A 62 9.95 -9.40 20.92
C LYS A 62 9.23 -10.63 21.48
N LYS A 63 8.72 -10.56 22.70
CA LYS A 63 7.99 -11.67 23.34
C LYS A 63 6.72 -12.05 22.56
N ILE A 64 5.95 -11.06 22.10
CA ILE A 64 4.71 -11.31 21.34
C ILE A 64 5.04 -11.87 19.95
N ALA A 65 6.04 -11.31 19.28
CA ALA A 65 6.45 -11.76 17.95
C ALA A 65 6.96 -13.21 17.97
N ALA A 66 7.76 -13.58 18.99
CA ALA A 66 8.23 -14.94 19.20
C ALA A 66 7.07 -15.94 19.36
N LYS A 67 6.03 -15.59 20.14
CA LYS A 67 4.82 -16.42 20.28
C LYS A 67 4.06 -16.60 18.96
N LYS A 68 4.19 -15.65 18.04
CA LYS A 68 3.56 -15.69 16.71
C LYS A 68 4.47 -16.30 15.64
N GLY A 69 5.70 -16.71 15.97
CA GLY A 69 6.67 -17.22 15.01
C GLY A 69 7.15 -16.17 14.01
N LEU A 70 7.09 -14.88 14.35
CA LEU A 70 7.45 -13.77 13.47
C LEU A 70 8.69 -13.02 13.98
N PRO A 71 9.53 -12.48 13.08
CA PRO A 71 10.54 -11.49 13.46
C PRO A 71 9.88 -10.27 14.12
N TYR A 72 10.50 -9.73 15.18
CA TYR A 72 9.90 -8.62 15.94
C TYR A 72 9.68 -7.36 15.07
N GLN A 73 10.57 -7.09 14.12
CA GLN A 73 10.43 -5.97 13.19
C GLN A 73 9.26 -6.17 12.25
N THR A 74 9.08 -7.37 11.69
CA THR A 74 7.93 -7.72 10.84
C THR A 74 6.61 -7.58 11.60
N TYR A 75 6.59 -8.02 12.87
CA TYR A 75 5.42 -7.84 13.73
C TYR A 75 5.12 -6.36 14.00
N ILE A 76 6.13 -5.52 14.28
CA ILE A 76 5.93 -4.09 14.46
C ILE A 76 5.38 -3.45 13.17
N LYS A 77 5.96 -3.79 12.01
CA LYS A 77 5.49 -3.30 10.71
C LYS A 77 4.03 -3.66 10.45
N SER A 78 3.62 -4.89 10.76
CA SER A 78 2.23 -5.31 10.51
C SER A 78 1.24 -4.60 11.42
N ILE A 79 1.58 -4.35 12.68
CA ILE A 79 0.74 -3.56 13.60
C ILE A 79 0.62 -2.12 13.11
N LEU A 80 1.71 -1.50 12.65
CA LEU A 80 1.67 -0.14 12.10
C LEU A 80 0.78 -0.08 10.85
N LYS A 81 0.89 -1.05 9.94
CA LYS A 81 0.02 -1.15 8.76
C LYS A 81 -1.45 -1.25 9.16
N GLN A 82 -1.78 -2.18 10.07
CA GLN A 82 -3.17 -2.34 10.55
C GLN A 82 -3.72 -1.09 11.25
N ALA A 83 -2.88 -0.32 11.92
CA ALA A 83 -3.29 0.94 12.53
C ALA A 83 -3.55 2.01 11.47
N LEU A 84 -2.69 2.12 10.46
CA LEU A 84 -2.87 3.05 9.33
C LEU A 84 -4.15 2.72 8.54
N ASP A 85 -4.32 1.46 8.14
CA ASP A 85 -5.50 1.00 7.39
C ASP A 85 -6.80 1.37 8.13
N LYS A 86 -6.81 1.23 9.47
CA LYS A 86 -7.95 1.61 10.31
C LYS A 86 -8.22 3.11 10.35
N GLU A 87 -7.18 3.94 10.42
CA GLU A 87 -7.34 5.39 10.43
C GLU A 87 -7.78 5.91 9.05
N GLU A 88 -7.32 5.30 7.96
CA GLU A 88 -7.73 5.63 6.59
C GLU A 88 -9.18 5.22 6.30
N ASP A 89 -9.66 4.08 6.81
CA ASP A 89 -11.06 3.65 6.68
C ASP A 89 -12.05 4.52 7.48
N ILE A 90 -11.56 5.29 8.47
CA ILE A 90 -12.37 6.17 9.33
C ILE A 90 -12.41 7.62 8.77
N ALA A 91 -11.50 7.98 7.86
CA ALA A 91 -11.38 9.31 7.26
C ALA A 91 -12.21 9.48 5.98
#